data_AF-A0A7S3BKP0-F1
#
_entry.id   AF-A0A7S3BKP0-F1
#
_cell.length_a   1.000
_cell.length_b   1.000
_cell.length_c   1.000
_cell.angle_alpha   90.00
_cell.angle_beta   90.00
_cell.angle_gamma   90.00
#
_symmetry.space_group_name_H-M   'P 1'
#
loop_
_entity.id
_entity.type
_entity.pdbx_description
1 polymer ?
#
loop_
_entity_poly.entity_id
_entity_poly.type
_entity_poly.pdbx_seq_one_letter_code
_entity_poly.pdbx_strand_id
1 'polypeptide(L)'
;AKGSGVFLDLGNTKVFNEHSDAYAFFKTPADNQKMCQAAAAAGYDSVQFIKHKDGVNYPCAAGIGVDFMNVEIVAVKLVGTYPCGQAQGTAAALRAGWNGDKPCKCDPNNPNTNCVFTIIKRSRVAAHADRRKRAS
;
A
#
# COMPACT_ATOMS: atom_id res chain seq x y z
N ALA A 1 -11.24 -0.34 16.30
CA ALA A 1 -10.33 -1.43 16.72
C ALA A 1 -8.92 -0.85 16.91
N LYS A 2 -8.10 -1.36 17.84
CA LYS A 2 -6.68 -0.96 17.90
C LYS A 2 -5.95 -1.51 16.66
N GLY A 3 -5.82 -0.66 15.65
CA GLY A 3 -4.79 -0.62 14.59
C GLY A 3 -4.47 -1.89 13.82
N SER A 4 -5.32 -2.24 12.86
CA SER A 4 -4.99 -3.20 11.79
C SER A 4 -5.21 -2.52 10.44
N GLY A 5 -4.21 -1.77 9.98
CA GLY A 5 -4.20 -1.16 8.65
C GLY A 5 -2.89 -1.47 7.93
N VAL A 6 -2.95 -1.48 6.60
CA VAL A 6 -1.79 -1.37 5.72
C VAL A 6 -1.64 0.11 5.38
N PHE A 7 -0.43 0.64 5.56
CA PHE A 7 -0.09 2.02 5.28
C PHE A 7 0.96 2.03 4.18
N LEU A 8 0.76 2.90 3.19
CA LEU A 8 1.75 3.22 2.18
C LEU A 8 2.30 4.62 2.50
N ASP A 9 3.62 4.73 2.61
CA ASP A 9 4.29 6.04 2.58
C ASP A 9 4.30 6.55 1.14
N LEU A 10 3.63 7.68 0.93
CA LEU A 10 3.47 8.27 -0.40
C LEU A 10 4.74 9.00 -0.87
N GLY A 11 5.60 9.43 0.06
CA GLY A 11 6.80 10.21 -0.23
C GLY A 11 6.55 11.39 -1.19
N ASN A 12 7.51 11.67 -2.07
CA ASN A 12 7.36 12.64 -3.14
C ASN A 12 6.35 12.13 -4.18
N THR A 13 5.14 12.68 -4.16
CA THR A 13 4.02 12.22 -4.96
C THR A 13 3.76 13.13 -6.15
N LYS A 14 3.53 12.55 -7.33
CA LYS A 14 2.99 13.27 -8.49
C LYS A 14 1.52 12.93 -8.71
N VAL A 15 0.67 13.94 -8.84
CA VAL A 15 -0.78 13.77 -9.08
C VAL A 15 -1.11 14.08 -10.53
N PHE A 16 -1.95 13.24 -11.12
CA PHE A 16 -2.49 13.36 -12.48
C PHE A 16 -4.00 13.13 -12.46
N ASN A 17 -4.73 13.59 -13.50
CA ASN A 17 -6.10 13.12 -13.64
C ASN A 17 -6.06 11.64 -13.99
N GLU A 18 -5.39 11.29 -15.08
CA GLU A 18 -5.39 9.92 -15.62
C GLU A 18 -4.03 9.44 -16.11
N HIS A 19 -3.96 8.16 -16.45
CA HIS A 19 -2.77 7.51 -17.00
C HIS A 19 -2.19 8.23 -18.22
N SER A 20 -3.03 8.74 -19.12
CA SER A 20 -2.58 9.47 -20.31
C SER A 20 -1.76 10.71 -19.97
N ASP A 21 -2.11 11.40 -18.89
CA ASP A 21 -1.38 12.60 -18.44
C ASP A 21 0.01 12.21 -17.92
N ALA A 22 0.10 11.10 -17.18
CA ALA A 22 1.37 10.58 -16.70
C ALA A 22 2.27 10.10 -17.85
N TYR A 23 1.71 9.38 -18.83
CA TYR A 23 2.47 8.96 -20.01
C TYR A 23 3.05 10.15 -20.77
N ALA A 24 2.23 11.20 -20.98
CA ALA A 24 2.68 12.42 -21.64
C ALA A 24 3.76 13.15 -20.83
N PHE A 25 3.56 13.27 -19.51
CA PHE A 25 4.50 13.96 -18.62
C PHE A 25 5.87 13.25 -18.56
N PHE A 26 5.87 11.92 -18.40
CA PHE A 26 7.09 11.11 -18.32
C PHE A 26 7.66 10.72 -19.69
N LYS A 27 6.98 11.08 -20.78
CA LYS A 27 7.36 10.78 -22.17
C LYS A 27 7.53 9.27 -22.40
N THR A 28 6.60 8.49 -21.87
CA THR A 28 6.57 7.04 -22.03
C THR A 28 5.45 6.64 -23.00
N PRO A 29 5.54 5.47 -23.66
CA PRO A 29 4.36 4.88 -24.29
C PRO A 29 3.28 4.61 -23.24
N ALA A 30 2.08 4.23 -23.70
CA ALA A 30 0.96 3.82 -22.84
C ALA A 30 1.25 2.45 -22.18
N ASP A 31 2.20 2.46 -21.25
CA ASP A 31 2.81 1.32 -20.60
C ASP A 31 3.09 1.69 -19.14
N ASN A 32 2.36 1.06 -18.21
CA ASN A 32 2.46 1.31 -16.78
C ASN A 32 3.85 1.03 -16.23
N GLN A 33 4.51 -0.03 -16.70
CA GLN A 33 5.83 -0.42 -16.21
C GLN A 33 6.87 0.65 -16.57
N LYS A 34 6.86 1.12 -17.82
CA LYS A 34 7.76 2.19 -18.28
C LYS A 34 7.46 3.52 -17.60
N MET A 35 6.18 3.83 -17.40
CA MET A 35 5.75 5.02 -16.66
C MET A 35 6.28 5.01 -15.22
N CYS A 36 6.10 3.90 -14.48
CA CYS A 36 6.63 3.76 -13.13
C CYS A 36 8.16 3.89 -13.09
N GLN A 37 8.88 3.25 -14.02
CA GLN A 37 10.33 3.36 -14.12
C GLN A 37 10.79 4.81 -14.36
N ALA A 38 10.13 5.54 -15.26
CA ALA A 38 10.43 6.94 -15.53
C ALA A 38 10.10 7.85 -14.34
N ALA A 39 8.97 7.61 -13.65
CA ALA A 39 8.60 8.33 -12.43
C ALA A 39 9.62 8.14 -11.31
N ALA A 40 10.06 6.90 -11.07
CA ALA A 40 11.10 6.59 -10.09
C ALA A 40 12.43 7.27 -10.45
N ALA A 41 12.84 7.24 -11.73
CA ALA A 41 14.04 7.91 -12.22
C ALA A 41 13.97 9.45 -12.09
N ALA A 42 12.78 10.02 -12.17
CA ALA A 42 12.53 11.45 -11.93
C ALA A 42 12.44 11.83 -10.44
N GLY A 43 12.65 10.87 -9.53
CA GLY A 43 12.70 11.13 -8.08
C GLY A 43 11.36 11.12 -7.37
N TYR A 44 10.29 10.60 -7.99
CA TYR A 44 9.01 10.40 -7.32
C TYR A 44 8.97 9.04 -6.60
N ASP A 45 8.27 8.99 -5.47
CA ASP A 45 8.02 7.77 -4.69
C ASP A 45 6.67 7.14 -5.03
N SER A 46 5.70 7.98 -5.41
CA SER A 46 4.39 7.54 -5.86
C SER A 46 3.77 8.44 -6.94
N VAL A 47 2.82 7.88 -7.67
CA VAL A 47 1.90 8.63 -8.55
C VAL A 47 0.46 8.40 -8.11
N GLN A 48 -0.39 9.41 -8.26
CA GLN A 48 -1.83 9.32 -7.97
C GLN A 48 -2.66 9.72 -9.19
N PHE A 49 -3.68 8.92 -9.47
CA PHE A 49 -4.71 9.20 -10.48
C PHE A 49 -6.03 9.50 -9.78
N ILE A 50 -6.46 10.75 -9.81
CA ILE A 50 -7.72 11.19 -9.16
C ILE A 50 -8.94 11.07 -10.08
N LYS A 51 -8.66 10.88 -11.37
CA LYS A 51 -9.50 10.60 -12.53
C LYS A 51 -9.75 9.16 -12.89
N HIS A 52 -9.45 8.15 -12.05
CA HIS A 52 -9.24 6.80 -12.60
C HIS A 52 -10.51 6.14 -13.16
N LYS A 53 -10.51 5.86 -14.47
CA LYS A 53 -11.54 5.10 -15.18
C LYS A 53 -11.24 3.60 -15.13
N ASP A 54 -12.06 2.88 -14.36
CA ASP A 54 -11.93 1.45 -14.16
C ASP A 54 -13.29 0.75 -14.23
N GLY A 55 -13.81 0.61 -15.44
CA GLY A 55 -15.09 -0.07 -15.66
C GLY A 55 -15.07 -1.57 -15.40
N VAL A 56 -13.89 -2.17 -15.23
CA VAL A 56 -13.73 -3.60 -14.96
C VAL A 56 -13.94 -3.88 -13.48
N ASN A 57 -13.26 -3.13 -12.61
CA ASN A 57 -13.42 -3.31 -11.16
C ASN A 57 -14.62 -2.53 -10.60
N TYR A 58 -15.08 -1.48 -11.30
CA TYR A 58 -16.24 -0.67 -10.91
C TYR A 58 -17.32 -0.66 -12.01
N PRO A 59 -17.93 -1.82 -12.33
CA PRO A 59 -18.96 -1.90 -13.37
C PRO A 59 -20.21 -1.05 -13.06
N CYS A 60 -20.42 -0.68 -11.79
CA CYS A 60 -21.49 0.21 -11.37
C CYS A 60 -21.37 1.65 -11.87
N ALA A 61 -20.19 2.07 -12.37
CA ALA A 61 -19.96 3.41 -12.92
C ALA A 61 -20.95 3.75 -14.04
N ALA A 62 -21.17 2.80 -14.95
CA ALA A 62 -22.12 2.94 -16.03
C ALA A 62 -23.55 3.11 -15.52
N GLY A 63 -23.92 2.39 -14.46
CA GLY A 63 -25.28 2.40 -13.89
C GLY A 63 -25.67 3.73 -13.24
N ILE A 64 -24.69 4.54 -12.83
CA ILE A 64 -24.91 5.87 -12.23
C ILE A 64 -24.47 7.02 -13.15
N GLY A 65 -24.06 6.72 -14.39
CA GLY A 65 -23.71 7.73 -15.40
C GLY A 65 -22.46 8.55 -15.07
N VAL A 66 -21.46 7.95 -14.40
CA VAL A 66 -20.18 8.61 -14.10
C VAL A 66 -19.02 7.97 -14.85
N ASP A 67 -18.09 8.79 -15.34
CA ASP A 67 -16.90 8.32 -16.06
C ASP A 67 -15.77 7.84 -15.13
N PHE A 68 -15.76 8.33 -13.89
CA PHE A 68 -14.68 8.13 -12.93
C PHE A 68 -15.25 7.73 -11.57
N MET A 69 -14.72 6.66 -10.98
CA MET A 69 -15.21 6.12 -9.70
C MET A 69 -14.11 5.85 -8.69
N ASN A 70 -12.84 6.02 -9.07
CA ASN A 70 -11.74 5.58 -8.23
C ASN A 70 -10.60 6.60 -8.16
N VAL A 71 -9.85 6.50 -7.07
CA VAL A 71 -8.50 7.05 -6.96
C VAL A 71 -7.55 5.86 -7.01
N GLU A 72 -6.54 5.93 -7.87
CA GLU A 72 -5.46 4.96 -7.87
C GLU A 72 -4.18 5.60 -7.34
N ILE A 73 -3.46 4.87 -6.48
CA ILE A 73 -2.18 5.27 -5.91
C ILE A 73 -1.17 4.18 -6.23
N VAL A 74 -0.08 4.55 -6.89
CA VAL A 74 0.94 3.59 -7.36
C VAL A 74 2.28 3.95 -6.72
N ALA A 75 2.86 3.01 -5.96
CA ALA A 75 4.21 3.13 -5.43
C ALA A 75 5.24 2.76 -6.51
N VAL A 76 5.88 3.75 -7.13
CA VAL A 76 6.64 3.55 -8.38
C VAL A 76 8.02 2.93 -8.19
N LYS A 77 8.52 2.88 -6.95
CA LYS A 77 9.79 2.25 -6.58
C LYS A 77 9.64 0.80 -6.10
N LEU A 78 8.41 0.31 -5.98
CA LEU A 78 8.13 -1.06 -5.55
C LEU A 78 7.95 -1.99 -6.74
N VAL A 79 8.08 -3.30 -6.48
CA VAL A 79 7.92 -4.36 -7.48
C VAL A 79 6.53 -4.99 -7.32
N GLY A 80 5.65 -4.76 -8.30
CA GLY A 80 4.23 -5.12 -8.24
C GLY A 80 3.92 -6.63 -8.24
N THR A 81 4.90 -7.50 -8.49
CA THR A 81 4.70 -8.96 -8.46
C THR A 81 4.87 -9.57 -7.08
N TYR A 82 5.28 -8.77 -6.08
CA TYR A 82 5.48 -9.25 -4.72
C TYR A 82 4.50 -8.60 -3.73
N PRO A 83 3.90 -9.35 -2.79
CA PRO A 83 2.91 -8.82 -1.84
C PRO A 83 3.40 -7.65 -0.99
N CYS A 84 4.71 -7.60 -0.70
CA CYS A 84 5.35 -6.52 0.05
C CYS A 84 6.15 -5.56 -0.84
N GLY A 85 5.90 -5.56 -2.16
CA GLY A 85 6.56 -4.65 -3.09
C GLY A 85 8.05 -4.92 -3.32
N GLN A 86 8.58 -6.08 -2.88
CA GLN A 86 9.97 -6.50 -3.11
C GLN A 86 10.13 -8.02 -2.92
N ALA A 87 11.17 -8.59 -3.54
CA ALA A 87 11.40 -10.04 -3.58
C ALA A 87 11.71 -10.66 -2.20
N GLN A 88 12.41 -9.95 -1.32
CA GLN A 88 12.70 -10.40 0.04
C GLN A 88 12.41 -9.30 1.06
N GLY A 89 11.83 -9.69 2.20
CA GLY A 89 11.65 -8.81 3.36
C GLY A 89 10.50 -7.80 3.22
N THR A 90 10.59 -6.73 4.00
CA THR A 90 9.59 -5.66 4.11
C THR A 90 10.06 -4.42 3.37
N ALA A 91 9.28 -3.92 2.39
CA ALA A 91 9.55 -2.61 1.82
C ALA A 91 9.30 -1.53 2.88
N ALA A 92 10.24 -0.59 3.04
CA ALA A 92 10.12 0.48 4.03
C ALA A 92 8.87 1.36 3.80
N ALA A 93 8.44 1.50 2.55
CA ALA A 93 7.24 2.23 2.15
C ALA A 93 5.95 1.55 2.64
N LEU A 94 5.97 0.26 3.00
CA LEU A 94 4.82 -0.45 3.56
C LEU A 94 4.94 -0.57 5.07
N ARG A 95 3.93 -0.06 5.76
CA ARG A 95 3.85 0.00 7.22
C ARG A 95 2.54 -0.63 7.69
N ALA A 96 2.51 -1.02 8.95
CA ALA A 96 1.39 -1.73 9.53
C ALA A 96 1.14 -1.26 10.96
N GLY A 97 -0.02 -1.58 11.53
CA GLY A 97 -0.33 -1.36 12.93
C GLY A 97 -1.18 -0.11 13.15
N TRP A 98 -1.08 0.50 14.33
CA TRP A 98 -1.78 1.76 14.60
C TRP A 98 -0.93 2.90 14.07
N ASN A 99 -1.47 3.74 13.18
CA ASN A 99 -0.71 4.82 12.52
C ASN A 99 0.57 4.35 11.81
N GLY A 100 0.61 3.11 11.29
CA GLY A 100 1.81 2.57 10.63
C GLY A 100 3.03 2.44 11.55
N ASP A 101 2.83 2.24 12.86
CA ASP A 101 3.90 2.18 13.86
C ASP A 101 4.83 0.95 13.73
N LYS A 102 4.41 -0.07 12.99
CA LYS A 102 5.16 -1.34 12.83
C LYS A 102 5.62 -1.56 11.38
N PRO A 103 6.74 -2.27 11.19
CA PRO A 103 7.10 -2.79 9.87
C PRO A 103 6.01 -3.69 9.31
N CYS A 104 5.69 -3.57 8.01
CA CYS A 104 4.79 -4.49 7.32
C CYS A 104 5.53 -5.76 6.88
N LYS A 105 5.34 -6.88 7.57
CA LYS A 105 5.82 -8.17 7.06
C LYS A 105 4.70 -8.84 6.27
N CYS A 106 4.92 -9.26 5.02
CA CYS A 106 3.91 -9.98 4.25
C CYS A 106 4.15 -11.49 4.27
N ASP A 107 3.07 -12.26 4.14
CA ASP A 107 3.11 -13.65 3.73
C ASP A 107 3.34 -13.72 2.21
N PRO A 108 4.42 -14.35 1.72
CA PRO A 108 4.70 -14.46 0.29
C PRO A 108 3.71 -15.39 -0.45
N ASN A 109 2.95 -16.23 0.25
CA ASN A 109 2.00 -17.16 -0.37
C ASN A 109 0.62 -16.55 -0.65
N ASN A 110 0.38 -15.32 -0.21
CA ASN A 110 -0.86 -14.61 -0.48
C ASN A 110 -0.64 -13.62 -1.62
N PRO A 111 -1.48 -13.65 -2.68
CA PRO A 111 -1.27 -12.84 -3.88
C PRO A 111 -1.46 -11.33 -3.66
N ASN A 112 -2.03 -10.92 -2.52
CA ASN A 112 -2.33 -9.54 -2.20
C ASN A 112 -1.42 -9.01 -1.09
N THR A 113 -1.20 -7.70 -1.05
CA THR A 113 -0.55 -7.03 0.09
C THR A 113 -1.32 -7.29 1.38
N ASN A 114 -0.64 -7.83 2.40
CA ASN A 114 -1.31 -8.52 3.50
C ASN A 114 -0.69 -8.34 4.91
N CYS A 115 0.15 -7.33 5.14
CA CYS A 115 0.90 -7.07 6.39
C CYS A 115 0.47 -7.91 7.62
N VAL A 116 1.12 -9.06 7.81
CA VAL A 116 0.82 -10.03 8.87
C VAL A 116 1.51 -9.64 10.17
N PHE A 117 0.77 -9.70 11.27
CA PHE A 117 1.33 -9.57 12.61
C PHE A 117 1.45 -10.95 13.24
N THR A 118 2.64 -11.31 13.72
CA THR A 118 2.75 -12.42 14.65
C THR A 118 2.02 -12.01 15.92
N ILE A 119 0.84 -12.58 16.15
CA ILE A 119 0.19 -12.47 17.46
C ILE A 119 1.09 -13.26 18.41
N ILE A 120 1.95 -12.57 19.15
CA ILE A 120 2.55 -13.16 20.34
C ILE A 120 1.36 -13.39 21.27
N LYS A 121 0.86 -14.65 21.32
CA LYS A 121 -0.06 -15.07 22.38
C LYS A 121 0.67 -14.76 23.67
N ARG A 122 0.27 -13.70 24.38
CA ARG A 122 0.72 -13.50 25.76
C ARG A 122 0.25 -14.74 26.51
N SER A 123 1.16 -15.65 26.81
CA SER A 123 0.91 -16.78 27.70
C SER A 123 0.29 -16.20 28.97
N ARG A 124 -0.91 -16.66 29.35
CA ARG A 124 -1.66 -16.18 30.53
C ARG A 124 -0.90 -16.32 31.86
N VAL A 125 0.31 -16.87 31.83
CA VAL A 125 1.13 -17.20 33.00
C VAL A 125 1.75 -15.94 33.64
N ALA A 126 2.03 -14.87 32.88
CA ALA A 126 2.70 -13.68 33.45
C ALA A 126 1.76 -12.72 34.22
N ALA A 127 0.45 -12.79 34.01
CA ALA A 127 -0.50 -11.86 34.64
C ALA A 127 -0.81 -12.20 36.11
N HIS A 128 -0.40 -13.36 36.61
CA HIS A 128 -0.68 -13.79 37.99
C HIS A 128 0.48 -13.56 38.97
N ALA A 129 1.70 -13.34 38.48
CA ALA A 129 2.87 -13.09 39.34
C ALA A 129 2.97 -11.63 39.83
N ASP A 130 2.42 -10.67 39.09
CA ASP A 130 2.54 -9.23 39.41
C ASP A 130 1.53 -8.77 40.48
N ARG A 131 0.38 -9.45 40.63
CA ARG A 131 -0.62 -9.10 41.66
C ARG A 131 -0.22 -9.47 43.09
N ARG A 132 0.74 -10.38 43.28
CA ARG A 132 1.20 -10.79 44.63
C ARG A 132 2.33 -9.92 45.18
N LYS A 133 2.99 -9.10 44.36
CA LYS A 133 4.07 -8.21 44.82
C LYS A 133 3.62 -6.81 45.26
N ARG A 134 2.35 -6.46 45.05
CA ARG A 134 1.76 -5.17 45.49
C ARG A 134 0.86 -5.28 46.72
N ALA A 135 0.86 -6.44 47.38
CA ALA A 135 0.03 -6.73 48.55
C ALA A 135 0.88 -7.16 49.76
N SER A 136 2.13 -6.70 49.85
CA SER A 136 3.03 -6.94 50.98
C SER A 136 3.73 -5.65 51.36
#